data_AF-A0A1C3W6S4-F1
#
_entry.id   AF-A0A1C3W6S4-F1
#
_cell.length_a   1.000
_cell.length_b   1.000
_cell.length_c   1.000
_cell.angle_alpha   90.00
_cell.angle_beta   90.00
_cell.angle_gamma   90.00
#
_symmetry.space_group_name_H-M   'P 1'
#
loop_
_entity.id
_entity.type
_entity.pdbx_description
1 polymer ?
#
loop_
_entity_poly.entity_id
_entity_poly.type
_entity_poly.pdbx_seq_one_letter_code
_entity_poly.pdbx_strand_id
1 'polypeptide(L)'
;MKKIILLAFAATACLAVISPAEARDGCGIGWHRGPYGYCRPDGRPVVVVPAVPAYGIFYPGRGYWDGHRYWVHREWWHGGWRYR
;
A
#
# COMPACT_ATOMS: atom_id res chain seq x y z
N MET A 1 39.29 -8.94 43.55
CA MET A 1 39.43 -7.71 42.75
C MET A 1 40.01 -7.95 41.34
N LYS A 2 41.16 -8.60 41.17
CA LYS A 2 41.75 -8.88 39.84
C LYS A 2 40.80 -9.52 38.81
N LYS A 3 39.99 -10.52 39.21
CA LYS A 3 39.02 -11.18 38.33
C LYS A 3 37.91 -10.23 37.84
N ILE A 4 37.49 -9.30 38.70
CA ILE A 4 36.46 -8.30 38.39
C ILE A 4 37.02 -7.27 37.40
N ILE A 5 38.27 -6.86 37.60
CA ILE A 5 38.97 -5.93 36.69
C ILE A 5 39.15 -6.57 35.30
N LEU A 6 39.55 -7.84 35.25
CA LEU A 6 39.67 -8.59 33.98
C LEU A 6 38.32 -8.74 33.27
N LEU A 7 37.25 -9.05 34.00
CA LEU A 7 35.89 -9.12 33.46
C LEU A 7 35.42 -7.78 32.90
N ALA A 8 35.68 -6.69 33.63
CA ALA A 8 35.33 -5.35 33.17
C ALA A 8 36.08 -5.02 31.87
N PHE A 9 37.39 -5.27 31.81
CA PHE A 9 38.18 -5.03 30.59
C PHE A 9 37.69 -5.87 29.40
N ALA A 10 37.37 -7.14 29.61
CA ALA A 10 36.84 -8.01 28.57
C ALA A 10 35.49 -7.50 28.04
N ALA A 11 34.58 -7.08 28.92
CA ALA A 11 33.29 -6.52 28.51
C ALA A 11 33.46 -5.22 27.70
N THR A 12 34.35 -4.32 28.13
CA THR A 12 34.61 -3.08 27.40
C THR A 12 35.24 -3.35 26.02
N ALA A 13 36.15 -4.32 25.93
CA ALA A 13 36.76 -4.73 24.67
C ALA A 13 35.73 -5.32 23.69
N CYS A 14 34.78 -6.14 24.19
CA CYS A 14 33.68 -6.66 23.38
C CYS A 14 32.77 -5.55 22.85
N LEU A 15 32.49 -4.51 23.65
CA LEU A 15 31.68 -3.38 23.21
C LEU A 15 32.42 -2.49 22.20
N ALA A 16 33.75 -2.39 22.30
CA ALA A 16 34.57 -1.56 21.42
C ALA A 16 34.68 -2.11 19.98
N VAL A 17 34.43 -3.41 19.77
CA VAL A 17 34.46 -4.04 18.44
C VAL A 17 33.08 -4.08 17.75
N ILE A 18 32.03 -3.57 18.40
CA ILE A 18 30.71 -3.49 17.79
C ILE A 18 30.72 -2.32 16.80
N SER A 19 30.70 -2.63 15.50
CA SER A 19 30.44 -1.60 14.49
C SER A 19 29.01 -1.07 14.67
N PRO A 20 28.77 0.25 14.66
CA PRO A 20 27.42 0.76 14.61
C PRO A 20 26.73 0.15 13.39
N ALA A 21 25.55 -0.46 13.59
CA ALA A 21 24.70 -0.83 12.48
C ALA A 21 24.32 0.48 11.76
N GLU A 22 25.01 0.76 10.67
CA GLU A 22 24.76 1.89 9.81
C GLU A 22 23.31 1.77 9.30
N ALA A 23 22.39 2.56 9.86
CA ALA A 23 21.00 2.64 9.44
C ALA A 23 20.84 3.30 8.05
N ARG A 24 21.95 3.49 7.32
CA ARG A 24 22.01 3.92 5.92
C ARG A 24 21.18 3.08 4.96
N ASP A 25 20.83 1.85 5.33
CA ASP A 25 19.99 0.99 4.51
C ASP A 25 18.48 1.14 4.79
N GLY A 26 18.09 1.87 5.83
CA GLY A 26 16.70 2.01 6.23
C GLY A 26 15.96 3.08 5.43
N CYS A 27 15.05 2.67 4.55
CA CYS A 27 14.17 3.59 3.83
C CYS A 27 13.11 4.30 4.70
N GLY A 28 13.06 3.97 5.99
CA GLY A 28 12.03 4.43 6.92
C GLY A 28 10.83 3.48 6.95
N ILE A 29 9.93 3.69 7.91
CA ILE A 29 8.74 2.86 8.09
C ILE A 29 7.80 2.99 6.88
N GLY A 30 7.37 1.86 6.31
CA GLY A 30 6.51 1.81 5.12
C GLY A 30 7.25 1.95 3.79
N TRP A 31 8.58 1.80 3.81
CA TRP A 31 9.43 1.84 2.63
C TRP A 31 10.49 0.74 2.63
N HIS A 32 10.77 0.19 1.44
CA HIS A 32 11.85 -0.77 1.21
C HIS A 32 12.83 -0.26 0.16
N ARG A 33 14.08 -0.73 0.22
CA ARG A 33 15.10 -0.44 -0.78
C ARG A 33 14.90 -1.34 -2.00
N GLY A 34 14.75 -0.72 -3.17
CA GLY A 34 14.68 -1.43 -4.45
C GLY A 34 16.05 -1.86 -4.98
N PRO A 35 16.10 -2.69 -6.04
CA PRO A 35 17.34 -3.24 -6.58
C PRO A 35 18.39 -2.21 -7.04
N TYR A 36 17.95 -0.99 -7.37
CA TYR A 36 18.83 0.11 -7.80
C TYR A 36 19.13 1.10 -6.66
N GLY A 37 18.87 0.73 -5.40
CA GLY A 37 19.24 1.53 -4.22
C GLY A 37 18.25 2.64 -3.84
N TYR A 38 17.21 2.90 -4.64
CA TYR A 38 16.15 3.86 -4.28
C TYR A 38 15.20 3.28 -3.22
N CYS A 39 14.58 4.15 -2.43
CA CYS A 39 13.49 3.77 -1.54
C CYS A 39 12.16 3.77 -2.27
N ARG A 40 11.38 2.70 -2.12
CA ARG A 40 10.01 2.58 -2.61
C ARG A 40 9.02 2.39 -1.47
N PRO A 41 7.80 2.93 -1.60
CA PRO A 41 6.75 2.66 -0.64
C PRO A 41 6.35 1.17 -0.73
N ASP A 42 6.09 0.55 0.42
CA ASP A 42 5.71 -0.87 0.54
C ASP A 42 4.35 -1.20 -0.08
N GLY A 43 3.57 -0.18 -0.39
CA GLY A 43 2.27 -0.31 -1.02
C GLY A 43 1.85 0.93 -1.78
N ARG A 44 0.81 0.78 -2.59
CA ARG A 44 0.10 1.92 -3.18
C ARG A 44 -0.91 2.44 -2.14
N PRO A 45 -1.13 3.76 -2.03
CA PRO A 45 -2.26 4.27 -1.27
C PRO A 45 -3.55 3.62 -1.79
N VAL A 46 -4.26 2.89 -0.92
CA VAL A 46 -5.58 2.36 -1.25
C VAL A 46 -6.59 3.49 -1.00
N VAL A 47 -7.02 4.14 -2.07
CA VAL A 47 -8.10 5.13 -2.01
C VAL A 47 -9.42 4.38 -2.11
N VAL A 48 -10.15 4.27 -0.99
CA VAL A 48 -11.52 3.72 -0.99
C VAL A 48 -12.48 4.84 -1.35
N VAL A 49 -12.95 4.83 -2.58
CA VAL A 49 -14.04 5.73 -3.05
C VAL A 49 -15.38 5.06 -2.72
N PRO A 50 -16.40 5.80 -2.22
CA PRO A 50 -17.73 5.24 -2.04
C PRO A 50 -18.22 4.58 -3.33
N ALA A 51 -18.69 3.34 -3.23
CA ALA A 51 -19.21 2.61 -4.38
C ALA A 51 -20.52 3.27 -4.84
N VAL A 52 -20.42 4.16 -5.84
CA VAL A 52 -21.58 4.68 -6.55
C VAL A 52 -22.03 3.68 -7.61
N PRO A 53 -23.32 3.63 -7.96
CA PRO A 53 -23.78 2.83 -9.08
C PRO A 53 -23.02 3.22 -10.35
N ALA A 54 -22.50 2.22 -11.07
CA ALA A 54 -21.70 2.41 -12.26
C ALA A 54 -22.61 2.62 -13.48
N TYR A 55 -22.30 3.65 -14.27
CA TYR A 55 -23.08 3.98 -15.47
C TYR A 55 -23.17 2.78 -16.40
N GLY A 56 -24.39 2.46 -16.82
CA GLY A 56 -24.70 1.39 -17.74
C GLY A 56 -24.62 -0.02 -17.18
N ILE A 57 -24.41 -0.20 -15.88
CA ILE A 57 -24.45 -1.52 -15.21
C ILE A 57 -25.89 -1.87 -14.81
N PHE A 58 -26.26 -3.13 -15.02
CA PHE A 58 -27.53 -3.69 -14.57
C PHE A 58 -27.46 -4.09 -13.10
N TYR A 59 -28.40 -3.59 -12.30
CA TYR A 59 -28.57 -3.94 -10.90
C TYR A 59 -29.85 -4.76 -10.73
N PRO A 60 -29.76 -6.02 -10.27
CA PRO A 60 -30.94 -6.87 -10.05
C PRO A 60 -32.00 -6.17 -9.19
N GLY A 61 -33.25 -6.20 -9.66
CA GLY A 61 -34.39 -5.55 -8.98
C GLY A 61 -34.49 -4.03 -9.19
N ARG A 62 -33.55 -3.40 -9.90
CA ARG A 62 -33.58 -1.95 -10.18
C ARG A 62 -33.51 -1.64 -11.68
N GLY A 63 -32.65 -2.34 -12.42
CA GLY A 63 -32.38 -2.08 -13.83
C GLY A 63 -31.01 -1.46 -14.09
N TYR A 64 -30.82 -0.89 -15.27
CA TYR A 64 -29.61 -0.21 -15.70
C TYR A 64 -29.50 1.20 -15.11
N TRP A 65 -28.35 1.57 -14.57
CA TRP A 65 -28.10 2.92 -14.04
C TRP A 65 -27.65 3.91 -15.13
N ASP A 66 -28.25 5.10 -15.22
CA ASP A 66 -27.87 6.14 -16.20
C ASP A 66 -27.11 7.34 -15.59
N GLY A 67 -26.72 7.26 -14.31
CA GLY A 67 -26.12 8.39 -13.58
C GLY A 67 -27.11 9.17 -12.72
N HIS A 68 -28.42 9.03 -12.94
CA HIS A 68 -29.46 9.74 -12.20
C HIS A 68 -30.59 8.82 -11.70
N ARG A 69 -30.98 7.81 -12.49
CA ARG A 69 -32.04 6.85 -12.16
C ARG A 69 -31.78 5.48 -12.79
N TYR A 70 -32.62 4.51 -12.42
CA TYR A 70 -32.61 3.17 -12.99
C TYR A 70 -33.65 3.01 -14.10
N TRP A 71 -33.29 2.24 -15.13
CA TRP A 71 -34.13 1.89 -16.27
C TRP A 71 -34.26 0.39 -16.41
N VAL A 72 -35.48 -0.10 -16.62
CA VAL A 72 -35.75 -1.54 -16.70
C VAL A 72 -35.14 -2.15 -17.97
N HIS A 73 -35.14 -1.40 -19.08
CA HIS A 73 -34.65 -1.89 -20.36
C HIS A 73 -33.59 -0.96 -20.95
N ARG A 74 -32.69 -1.56 -21.74
CA ARG A 74 -31.73 -0.82 -22.56
C ARG A 74 -31.55 -1.56 -23.88
N GLU A 75 -31.48 -0.80 -24.95
CA GLU A 75 -31.30 -1.34 -26.30
C GLU A 75 -30.25 -0.56 -27.08
N TRP A 76 -29.67 -1.22 -28.07
CA TRP A 76 -28.72 -0.59 -28.97
C TRP A 76 -29.47 0.17 -30.07
N TRP A 77 -29.16 1.46 -30.24
CA TRP A 77 -29.82 2.34 -31.20
C TRP A 77 -28.85 3.39 -31.77
N HIS A 78 -28.76 3.50 -33.09
CA HIS A 78 -27.84 4.38 -33.84
C HIS A 78 -26.40 4.45 -33.28
N GLY A 79 -25.80 3.30 -32.98
CA GLY A 79 -24.40 3.24 -32.55
C GLY A 79 -24.18 3.55 -31.07
N GLY A 80 -25.24 3.64 -30.26
CA GLY A 80 -25.14 3.81 -28.82
C GLY A 80 -26.19 3.01 -28.06
N TRP A 81 -26.01 2.93 -26.75
CA TRP A 81 -27.02 2.40 -25.85
C TRP A 81 -28.04 3.49 -25.53
N ARG A 82 -29.34 3.18 -25.63
CA ARG A 82 -30.42 4.02 -25.11
C ARG A 82 -31.23 3.28 -24.07
N TYR A 83 -31.71 4.02 -23.08
CA TYR A 83 -32.53 3.50 -21.98
C TYR A 83 -34.02 3.68 -22.29
N ARG A 84 -34.86 2.70 -21.92
CA ARG A 84 -36.32 2.71 -22.11
C ARG A 84 -37.04 2.20 -20.87
#